data_AF-A0A022MGK1-F1
#
_entry.id   AF-A0A022MGK1-F1
#
_cell.length_a   1.000
_cell.length_b   1.000
_cell.length_c   1.000
_cell.angle_alpha   90.00
_cell.angle_beta   90.00
_cell.angle_gamma   90.00
#
_symmetry.space_group_name_H-M   'P 1'
#
loop_
_entity.id
_entity.type
_entity.pdbx_description
1 polymer ?
#
loop_
_entity_poly.entity_id
_entity_poly.type
_entity_poly.pdbx_seq_one_letter_code
_entity_poly.pdbx_strand_id
1 'polypeptide(L)'
;MRLRLPTEHPAEPPTGYKIAHPVLWQDGTRAGFTGVSLGGALPYGVVADAGCVYGRRHRPPARRCDCGFHCVRERAAAEALLCITEHRAAVLLEVSVLGAYIRFERGYRSARQRVRTMTVGPCACGAPALALA
;
A
#
# COMPACT_ATOMS: atom_id res chain seq x y z
N MET A 1 12.95 -26.99 -20.33
CA MET A 1 12.68 -27.25 -18.90
C MET A 1 12.44 -25.92 -18.20
N ARG A 2 11.26 -25.63 -17.64
CA ARG A 2 11.06 -24.41 -16.83
C ARG A 2 11.51 -24.70 -15.41
N LEU A 3 12.72 -24.28 -15.04
CA LEU A 3 13.17 -24.31 -13.64
C LEU A 3 12.20 -23.45 -12.81
N ARG A 4 11.49 -24.07 -11.86
CA ARG A 4 10.77 -23.34 -10.83
C ARG A 4 11.80 -22.87 -9.81
N LEU A 5 11.93 -21.57 -9.63
CA LEU A 5 12.68 -21.01 -8.52
C LEU A 5 12.00 -21.43 -7.21
N PRO A 6 12.77 -21.57 -6.10
CA PRO A 6 12.21 -21.79 -4.78
C PRO A 6 11.17 -20.74 -4.42
N THR A 7 10.13 -21.15 -3.69
CA THR A 7 9.12 -20.22 -3.17
C THR A 7 9.62 -19.68 -1.82
N GLU A 8 9.60 -18.36 -1.67
CA GLU A 8 9.99 -17.69 -0.44
C GLU A 8 8.89 -17.86 0.62
N HIS A 9 9.26 -18.36 1.80
CA HIS A 9 8.37 -18.54 2.95
C HIS A 9 9.05 -17.96 4.20
N PRO A 10 9.02 -16.63 4.37
CA PRO A 10 9.62 -16.02 5.55
C PRO A 10 8.80 -16.39 6.80
N ALA A 11 9.49 -16.56 7.95
CA ALA A 11 8.84 -16.89 9.22
C ALA A 11 7.90 -15.76 9.69
N GLU A 12 8.25 -14.52 9.37
CA GLU A 12 7.45 -13.33 9.63
C GLU A 12 7.07 -12.64 8.32
N PRO A 13 5.88 -12.02 8.24
CA PRO A 13 5.51 -11.22 7.10
C PRO A 13 6.53 -10.09 6.85
N PRO A 14 7.03 -9.89 5.61
CA PRO A 14 7.89 -8.76 5.31
C PRO A 14 7.21 -7.44 5.63
N THR A 15 7.99 -6.46 6.08
CA THR A 15 7.53 -5.07 6.21
C THR A 15 7.78 -4.33 4.90
N GLY A 16 6.82 -3.48 4.51
CA GLY A 16 6.97 -2.54 3.41
C GLY A 16 6.44 -1.16 3.77
N TYR A 17 6.82 -0.18 2.95
CA TYR A 17 6.42 1.21 3.10
C TYR A 17 5.80 1.71 1.80
N LYS A 18 4.76 2.53 1.89
CA LYS A 18 4.13 3.17 0.73
C LYS A 18 3.43 4.45 1.12
N ILE A 19 3.07 5.25 0.14
CA ILE A 19 2.21 6.42 0.35
C ILE A 19 0.77 6.13 -0.09
N ALA A 20 -0.19 6.77 0.56
CA ALA A 20 -1.61 6.64 0.26
C ALA A 20 -2.35 7.92 0.66
N HIS A 21 -3.55 8.14 0.13
CA HIS A 21 -4.42 9.21 0.62
C HIS A 21 -5.38 8.65 1.67
N PRO A 22 -5.45 9.24 2.89
CA PRO A 22 -6.47 8.87 3.85
C PRO A 22 -7.83 9.35 3.34
N VAL A 23 -8.86 8.53 3.51
CA VAL A 23 -10.22 8.84 3.07
C VAL A 23 -11.23 8.46 4.14
N LEU A 24 -12.31 9.23 4.21
CA LEU A 24 -13.50 8.89 4.97
C LEU A 24 -14.58 8.40 4.02
N TRP A 25 -15.35 7.40 4.44
CA TRP A 25 -16.59 7.06 3.76
C TRP A 25 -17.60 8.20 3.90
N GLN A 26 -18.54 8.28 2.96
CA GLN A 26 -19.55 9.34 2.92
C GLN A 26 -20.40 9.43 4.19
N ASP A 27 -20.61 8.30 4.87
CA ASP A 27 -21.36 8.23 6.13
C ASP A 27 -20.53 8.65 7.37
N GLY A 28 -19.23 8.95 7.20
CA GLY A 28 -18.34 9.35 8.29
C GLY A 28 -17.99 8.24 9.28
N THR A 29 -18.52 7.02 9.12
CA THR A 29 -18.36 5.92 10.07
C THR A 29 -17.11 5.09 9.84
N ARG A 30 -16.48 5.25 8.67
CA ARG A 30 -15.33 4.45 8.26
C ARG A 30 -14.23 5.34 7.72
N ALA A 31 -13.00 4.97 8.05
CA ALA A 31 -11.78 5.55 7.52
C ALA A 31 -10.96 4.48 6.81
N GLY A 32 -10.22 4.88 5.79
CA GLY A 32 -9.41 3.98 4.99
C GLY A 32 -8.44 4.76 4.12
N PHE A 33 -8.05 4.14 3.02
CA PHE A 33 -7.00 4.66 2.17
C PHE A 33 -7.32 4.45 0.69
N THR A 34 -6.85 5.34 -0.16
CA THR A 34 -6.73 5.13 -1.61
C THR A 34 -5.26 5.15 -2.03
N GLY A 35 -4.91 4.41 -3.07
CA GLY A 35 -3.57 4.46 -3.63
C GLY A 35 -3.28 5.78 -4.33
N VAL A 36 -2.00 6.11 -4.53
CA VAL A 36 -1.58 7.32 -5.27
C VAL A 36 -1.41 7.09 -6.77
N SER A 37 -1.63 5.86 -7.23
CA SER A 37 -1.49 5.44 -8.64
C SER A 37 -2.76 4.72 -9.11
N LEU A 38 -2.67 3.58 -9.79
CA LEU A 38 -3.81 2.79 -10.25
C LEU A 38 -4.79 2.40 -9.13
N GLY A 39 -4.30 2.30 -7.88
CA GLY A 39 -5.11 2.03 -6.69
C GLY A 39 -5.93 3.21 -6.17
N GLY A 40 -5.94 4.37 -6.85
CA GLY A 40 -6.65 5.56 -6.41
C GLY A 40 -8.17 5.50 -6.55
N ALA A 41 -8.69 4.59 -7.36
CA ALA A 41 -10.12 4.54 -7.71
C ALA A 41 -11.03 3.94 -6.62
N LEU A 42 -10.50 3.09 -5.73
CA LEU A 42 -11.31 2.36 -4.74
C LEU A 42 -10.68 2.43 -3.35
N PRO A 43 -11.44 2.83 -2.31
CA PRO A 43 -10.94 2.84 -0.95
C PRO A 43 -10.74 1.41 -0.42
N TYR A 44 -9.73 1.24 0.43
CA TYR A 44 -9.47 0.00 1.15
C TYR A 44 -9.24 0.28 2.64
N GLY A 45 -9.58 -0.69 3.49
CA GLY A 45 -9.40 -0.60 4.94
C GLY A 45 -7.97 -0.92 5.39
N VAL A 46 -7.76 -0.89 6.71
CA VAL A 46 -6.47 -1.24 7.35
C VAL A 46 -5.98 -2.62 6.93
N VAL A 47 -6.88 -3.61 6.86
CA VAL A 47 -6.62 -4.93 6.28
C VAL A 47 -7.39 -5.04 4.98
N ALA A 48 -6.72 -5.41 3.90
CA ALA A 48 -7.36 -5.48 2.58
C ALA A 48 -6.71 -6.54 1.69
N ASP A 49 -7.54 -7.13 0.84
CA ASP A 49 -7.13 -8.01 -0.25
C ASP A 49 -7.06 -7.23 -1.57
N ALA A 50 -6.09 -7.56 -2.40
CA ALA A 50 -5.88 -6.90 -3.68
C ALA A 50 -6.86 -7.44 -4.73
N GLY A 51 -7.40 -6.54 -5.54
CA GLY A 51 -8.15 -6.84 -6.75
C GLY A 51 -7.36 -6.50 -8.02
N CYS A 52 -7.82 -7.02 -9.16
CA CYS A 52 -7.36 -6.52 -10.46
C CYS A 52 -8.17 -5.28 -10.83
N VAL A 53 -7.52 -4.11 -10.90
CA VAL A 53 -8.15 -2.86 -11.32
C VAL A 53 -8.72 -2.91 -12.73
N TYR A 54 -8.21 -3.81 -13.57
CA TYR A 54 -8.70 -4.03 -14.94
C TYR A 54 -9.85 -5.06 -15.03
N GLY A 55 -10.34 -5.59 -13.91
CA GLY A 55 -11.40 -6.60 -13.90
C GLY A 55 -11.03 -7.96 -14.50
N ARG A 56 -9.73 -8.21 -14.75
CA ARG A 56 -9.26 -9.47 -15.35
C ARG A 56 -9.38 -10.62 -14.36
N ARG A 57 -9.69 -11.81 -14.90
CA ARG A 57 -9.79 -13.06 -14.12
C ARG A 57 -8.40 -13.67 -13.89
N HIS A 58 -7.72 -13.22 -12.84
CA HIS A 58 -6.51 -13.86 -12.31
C HIS A 58 -6.36 -13.56 -10.83
N ARG A 59 -5.55 -14.37 -10.13
CA ARG A 59 -5.20 -14.11 -8.72
C ARG A 59 -4.14 -13.02 -8.61
N PRO A 60 -4.38 -11.92 -7.87
CA PRO A 60 -3.34 -10.95 -7.56
C PRO A 60 -2.31 -11.50 -6.56
N PRO A 61 -1.04 -11.09 -6.62
CA PRO A 61 -0.42 -10.34 -7.71
C PRO A 61 -0.08 -11.27 -8.90
N ALA A 62 -0.41 -10.84 -10.11
CA ALA A 62 0.00 -11.53 -11.33
C ALA A 62 1.22 -10.83 -11.95
N ARG A 63 2.27 -11.60 -12.28
CA ARG A 63 3.57 -11.05 -12.77
C ARG A 63 3.49 -10.15 -14.01
N ARG A 64 2.44 -10.31 -14.83
CA ARG A 64 2.21 -9.55 -16.06
C ARG A 64 1.01 -8.61 -15.95
N CYS A 65 0.69 -8.20 -14.73
CA CYS A 65 -0.40 -7.28 -14.44
C CYS A 65 0.01 -6.33 -13.32
N ASP A 66 -0.56 -5.12 -13.31
CA ASP A 66 -0.36 -4.13 -12.26
C ASP A 66 -1.26 -4.29 -11.03
N CYS A 67 -1.72 -5.52 -10.80
CA CYS A 67 -2.51 -5.86 -9.61
C CYS A 67 -1.62 -6.21 -8.42
N GLY A 68 -2.19 -6.06 -7.22
CA GLY A 68 -1.48 -6.24 -5.96
C GLY A 68 -1.19 -4.91 -5.27
N PHE A 69 -1.07 -4.94 -3.94
CA PHE A 69 -0.62 -3.78 -3.20
C PHE A 69 0.88 -3.62 -3.37
N HIS A 70 1.32 -2.50 -3.97
CA HIS A 70 2.72 -2.17 -4.09
C HIS A 70 3.24 -1.46 -2.83
N CYS A 71 4.42 -1.85 -2.37
CA CYS A 71 5.21 -1.15 -1.35
C CYS A 71 6.70 -1.32 -1.62
N VAL A 72 7.50 -0.34 -1.18
CA VAL A 72 8.96 -0.41 -1.19
C VAL A 72 9.50 -0.94 0.14
N ARG A 73 10.72 -1.49 0.15
CA ARG A 73 11.34 -2.00 1.40
C ARG A 73 11.87 -0.90 2.31
N GLU A 74 12.39 0.17 1.71
CA GLU A 74 13.07 1.24 2.43
C GLU A 74 12.07 2.36 2.76
N ARG A 75 11.99 2.74 4.04
CA ARG A 75 11.14 3.84 4.49
C ARG A 75 11.47 5.14 3.77
N ALA A 76 12.76 5.47 3.67
CA ALA A 76 13.24 6.67 3.00
C ALA A 76 12.83 6.74 1.51
N ALA A 77 12.71 5.58 0.84
CA ALA A 77 12.26 5.54 -0.55
C ALA A 77 10.76 5.88 -0.68
N ALA A 78 9.93 5.51 0.30
CA ALA A 78 8.53 5.92 0.34
C ALA A 78 8.39 7.40 0.72
N GLU A 79 9.20 7.88 1.67
CA GLU A 79 9.22 9.29 2.08
C GLU A 79 9.62 10.22 0.93
N ALA A 80 10.59 9.82 0.10
CA ALA A 80 10.98 10.59 -1.07
C ALA A 80 9.81 10.84 -2.05
N LEU A 81 8.81 9.96 -2.10
CA LEU A 81 7.62 10.15 -2.93
C LEU A 81 6.73 11.29 -2.43
N LEU A 82 6.76 11.60 -1.13
CA LEU A 82 6.00 12.73 -0.55
C LEU A 82 6.54 14.09 -1.00
N CYS A 83 7.77 14.15 -1.50
CA CYS A 83 8.35 15.39 -2.05
C CYS A 83 7.76 15.76 -3.42
N ILE A 84 7.09 14.82 -4.09
CA ILE A 84 6.42 15.07 -5.38
C ILE A 84 5.16 15.89 -5.11
N THR A 85 4.96 16.98 -5.87
CA THR A 85 3.86 17.94 -5.63
C THR A 85 2.49 17.28 -5.50
N GLU A 86 2.20 16.34 -6.39
CA GLU A 86 0.94 15.58 -6.45
C GLU A 86 0.71 14.69 -5.22
N HIS A 87 1.76 14.38 -4.47
CA HIS A 87 1.75 13.43 -3.36
C HIS A 87 2.01 14.09 -2.01
N ARG A 88 2.17 15.42 -1.93
CA ARG A 88 2.44 16.13 -0.67
C ARG A 88 1.35 15.92 0.39
N ALA A 89 0.11 15.70 -0.03
CA ALA A 89 -1.02 15.42 0.86
C ALA A 89 -1.21 13.93 1.19
N ALA A 90 -0.36 13.05 0.65
CA ALA A 90 -0.39 11.63 1.00
C ALA A 90 0.23 11.41 2.39
N VAL A 91 -0.15 10.30 3.02
CA VAL A 91 0.44 9.82 4.27
C VAL A 91 1.40 8.68 3.98
N LEU A 92 2.41 8.52 4.82
CA LEU A 92 3.28 7.36 4.79
C LEU A 92 2.63 6.22 5.58
N LEU A 93 2.58 5.03 4.98
CA LEU A 93 2.10 3.81 5.58
C LEU A 93 3.23 2.81 5.74
N GLU A 94 3.34 2.25 6.94
CA GLU A 94 4.05 1.00 7.17
C GLU A 94 3.05 -0.15 7.07
N VAL A 95 3.38 -1.19 6.30
CA VAL A 95 2.49 -2.32 6.03
C VAL A 95 3.17 -3.66 6.24
N SER A 96 2.42 -4.62 6.77
CA SER A 96 2.79 -6.03 6.69
C SER A 96 2.34 -6.60 5.33
N VAL A 97 3.28 -7.25 4.63
CA VAL A 97 3.08 -7.93 3.34
C VAL A 97 2.47 -9.31 3.62
N LEU A 98 1.18 -9.48 3.31
CA LEU A 98 0.43 -10.68 3.62
C LEU A 98 -0.02 -11.44 2.36
N GLY A 99 -0.31 -12.73 2.53
CA GLY A 99 -0.72 -13.59 1.42
C GLY A 99 0.39 -13.81 0.39
N ALA A 100 0.01 -14.19 -0.82
CA ALA A 100 0.97 -14.36 -1.92
C ALA A 100 1.59 -13.00 -2.29
N TYR A 101 2.91 -12.96 -2.48
CA TYR A 101 3.59 -11.76 -2.96
C TYR A 101 4.63 -12.10 -4.01
N ILE A 102 5.05 -11.08 -4.75
CA ILE A 102 6.21 -11.12 -5.63
C ILE A 102 7.16 -9.98 -5.26
N ARG A 103 8.46 -10.21 -5.42
CA ARG A 103 9.44 -9.12 -5.46
C ARG A 103 9.19 -8.32 -6.72
N PHE A 104 9.02 -7.01 -6.56
CA PHE A 104 8.68 -6.09 -7.65
C PHE A 104 9.36 -4.76 -7.39
N GLU A 105 10.08 -4.25 -8.40
CA GLU A 105 10.90 -3.04 -8.28
C GLU A 105 11.79 -3.08 -7.02
N ARG A 106 11.65 -2.10 -6.12
CA ARG A 106 12.43 -1.97 -4.88
C ARG A 106 11.74 -2.59 -3.66
N GLY A 107 10.63 -3.31 -3.86
CA GLY A 107 9.92 -4.00 -2.79
C GLY A 107 9.01 -5.11 -3.27
N TYR A 108 7.71 -4.99 -2.99
CA TYR A 108 6.75 -6.09 -3.09
C TYR A 108 5.46 -5.65 -3.75
N ARG A 109 4.85 -6.57 -4.50
CA ARG A 109 3.41 -6.57 -4.77
C ARG A 109 2.79 -7.72 -4.00
N SER A 110 1.76 -7.46 -3.19
CA SER A 110 1.11 -8.48 -2.35
C SER A 110 -0.37 -8.65 -2.63
N ALA A 111 -0.87 -9.86 -2.37
CA ALA A 111 -2.27 -10.22 -2.48
C ALA A 111 -3.09 -9.68 -1.31
N ARG A 112 -2.45 -9.47 -0.16
CA ARG A 112 -3.07 -8.93 1.03
C ARG A 112 -2.08 -8.01 1.74
N GLN A 113 -2.60 -7.06 2.50
CA GLN A 113 -1.77 -6.25 3.40
C GLN A 113 -2.49 -5.95 4.70
N ARG A 114 -1.71 -5.51 5.68
CA ARG A 114 -2.20 -4.84 6.89
C ARG A 114 -1.41 -3.56 7.10
N VAL A 115 -2.08 -2.42 7.15
CA VAL A 115 -1.48 -1.17 7.63
C VAL A 115 -1.20 -1.30 9.12
N ARG A 116 0.03 -1.01 9.52
CA ARG A 116 0.51 -1.07 10.91
C ARG A 116 0.60 0.32 11.52
N THR A 117 1.17 1.24 10.76
CA THR A 117 1.42 2.62 11.18
C THR A 117 1.08 3.56 10.04
N MET A 118 0.49 4.71 10.38
CA MET A 118 0.33 5.84 9.49
C MET A 118 1.12 7.01 10.05
N THR A 119 2.01 7.59 9.26
CA THR A 119 2.66 8.86 9.57
C THR A 119 2.05 9.95 8.70
N VAL A 120 1.43 10.93 9.35
CA VAL A 120 0.84 12.10 8.69
C VAL A 120 1.89 13.21 8.63
N GLY A 121 1.98 13.89 7.48
CA GLY A 121 2.80 15.08 7.35
C GLY A 121 2.29 16.24 8.22
N PRO A 122 3.06 17.34 8.30
CA PRO A 122 2.62 18.54 9.01
C PRO A 122 1.30 19.06 8.44
N CYS A 123 0.36 19.45 9.30
CA CYS A 123 -0.87 20.12 8.86
C CYS A 123 -0.51 21.43 8.17
N ALA A 124 -1.17 21.75 7.06
CA ALA A 124 -1.09 23.09 6.46
C ALA A 124 -1.51 24.20 7.44
N CYS A 125 -2.33 23.85 8.43
CA CYS A 125 -2.75 24.71 9.52
C CYS A 125 -1.70 24.91 10.63
N GLY A 126 -0.56 24.21 10.59
CA GLY A 126 0.48 24.26 11.62
C GLY A 126 0.17 23.48 12.91
N ALA A 127 -1.03 22.90 13.06
CA ALA A 127 -1.39 22.07 14.20
C ALA A 127 -0.70 20.70 14.13
N PRO A 128 -0.31 20.11 15.29
CA PRO A 128 0.15 18.72 15.34
C PRO A 128 -0.97 17.79 14.88
N ALA A 129 -0.61 16.71 14.18
CA ALA A 129 -1.58 15.68 13.81
C ALA A 129 -2.13 15.00 15.08
N LEU A 130 -3.39 15.28 15.40
CA LEU A 130 -4.13 14.57 16.44
C LEU A 130 -4.85 13.40 15.80
N ALA A 131 -4.58 12.19 16.27
CA ALA A 131 -5.40 11.03 15.92
C ALA A 131 -6.80 11.23 16.52
N LEU A 132 -7.84 11.18 15.69
CA LEU A 132 -9.20 10.95 16.19
C LEU A 132 -9.29 9.48 16.58
N ALA A 133 -9.57 9.22 17.86
CA ALA A 133 -9.74 7.90 18.44
C ALA A 133 -11.00 7.21 17.89
#